data_AF-A0A929B1P2-F1
#
_entry.id   AF-A0A929B1P2-F1
#
_cell.length_a   1.000
_cell.length_b   1.000
_cell.length_c   1.000
_cell.angle_alpha   90.00
_cell.angle_beta   90.00
_cell.angle_gamma   90.00
#
_symmetry.space_group_name_H-M   'P 1'
#
loop_
_entity.id
_entity.type
_entity.pdbx_description
1 polymer ?
#
loop_
_entity_poly.entity_id
_entity_poly.type
_entity_poly.pdbx_seq_one_letter_code
_entity_poly.pdbx_strand_id
1 'polypeptide(L)' 'MLLLNKVAIDCVGKWTTERTYHYLSEQEVERSRTEFSLRPLTSEQKQKVLTDNAYGEVLNNTQYYLH' A
#
# COMPACT_ATOMS: atom_id res chain seq x y z
N MET A 1 -10.40 7.47 -11.59
CA MET A 1 -10.14 7.81 -10.16
C MET A 1 -10.98 7.00 -9.15
N LEU A 2 -12.22 6.59 -9.45
CA LEU A 2 -13.08 5.88 -8.49
C LEU A 2 -12.63 4.44 -8.13
N LEU A 3 -11.85 3.78 -9.00
CA LEU A 3 -11.52 2.36 -8.84
C LEU A 3 -10.47 2.08 -7.74
N LEU A 4 -9.47 2.95 -7.56
CA LEU A 4 -8.41 2.76 -6.57
C LEU A 4 -8.92 2.87 -5.12
N ASN A 5 -9.82 3.83 -4.87
CA ASN A 5 -10.43 3.98 -3.54
C ASN A 5 -11.30 2.77 -3.18
N LYS A 6 -11.98 2.17 -4.16
CA LYS A 6 -12.79 0.97 -3.92
C LYS A 6 -11.90 -0.21 -3.50
N VAL A 7 -10.81 -0.47 -4.23
CA VAL A 7 -9.89 -1.56 -3.90
C VAL A 7 -9.31 -1.40 -2.49
N ALA A 8 -8.90 -0.19 -2.11
CA ALA A 8 -8.37 0.05 -0.77
C ALA A 8 -9.41 -0.24 0.34
N ILE A 9 -10.69 0.10 0.10
CA ILE A 9 -11.79 -0.19 1.03
C ILE A 9 -12.07 -1.70 1.07
N ASP A 10 -12.12 -2.36 -0.09
CA ASP A 10 -12.37 -3.81 -0.20
C ASP A 10 -11.27 -4.63 0.51
N CYS A 11 -10.06 -4.09 0.66
CA CYS A 11 -8.95 -4.74 1.36
C CYS A 11 -8.97 -4.56 2.90
N VAL A 12 -9.91 -3.81 3.47
CA VAL A 12 -9.98 -3.61 4.94
C VAL A 12 -10.35 -4.93 5.63
N GLY A 13 -9.56 -5.33 6.64
CA GLY A 13 -9.81 -6.57 7.37
C GLY A 13 -8.55 -7.19 7.95
N LYS A 14 -8.72 -8.42 8.48
CA LYS A 14 -7.60 -9.26 8.91
C LYS A 14 -7.16 -10.13 7.75
N TRP A 15 -5.85 -10.21 7.56
CA TRP A 15 -5.22 -10.99 6.51
C TRP A 15 -4.24 -11.96 7.12
N THR A 16 -4.31 -13.20 6.66
CA THR A 16 -3.25 -14.18 6.79
C THR A 16 -2.69 -14.39 5.40
N THR A 17 -1.38 -14.21 5.26
CA THR A 17 -0.69 -14.36 3.98
C THR A 17 0.37 -15.44 4.11
N GLU A 18 0.45 -16.27 3.07
CA GLU A 18 1.49 -17.26 2.88
C GLU A 18 2.29 -16.80 1.66
N ARG A 19 3.58 -16.54 1.83
CA ARG A 19 4.47 -16.04 0.78
C ARG A 19 5.60 -17.03 0.57
N THR A 20 5.83 -17.42 -0.68
CA THR A 20 6.98 -18.24 -1.07
C THR A 20 7.92 -17.38 -1.89
N TYR A 21 9.18 -17.32 -1.47
CA TYR A 21 10.26 -16.67 -2.19
C TYR A 21 11.11 -17.71 -2.90
N HIS A 22 11.48 -17.43 -4.13
CA HIS A 22 12.39 -18.25 -4.93
C HIS A 22 13.66 -17.44 -5.20
N TYR A 23 14.75 -17.81 -4.54
CA TYR A 23 16.06 -17.20 -4.71
C TYR A 23 16.83 -18.01 -5.77
N LEU A 24 16.72 -17.58 -7.03
CA LEU A 24 17.13 -18.38 -8.19
C LEU A 24 18.65 -18.55 -8.29
N SER A 25 19.44 -17.57 -7.86
CA SER A 25 20.90 -17.63 -7.89
C SER A 25 21.45 -18.63 -6.86
N GLU A 26 20.78 -18.76 -5.73
CA GLU A 26 21.15 -19.60 -4.59
C GLU A 26 20.48 -20.97 -4.65
N GLN A 27 19.50 -21.15 -5.56
CA GLN A 27 18.62 -22.31 -5.65
C GLN A 27 17.87 -22.58 -4.34
N GLU A 28 17.50 -21.51 -3.64
CA GLU A 28 16.82 -21.59 -2.36
C GLU A 28 15.35 -21.20 -2.47
N VAL A 29 14.54 -21.80 -1.59
CA VAL A 29 13.13 -21.47 -1.45
C VAL A 29 12.83 -21.20 0.02
N GLU A 30 12.30 -20.02 0.29
CA GLU A 30 11.86 -19.62 1.63
C GLU A 30 10.34 -19.51 1.65
N ARG A 31 9.72 -19.91 2.77
CA ARG A 31 8.29 -19.73 3.01
C ARG A 31 8.07 -18.93 4.28
N SER A 32 7.23 -17.92 4.19
CA SER A 32 6.91 -17.03 5.29
C SER A 32 5.39 -16.89 5.42
N ARG A 33 4.90 -17.09 6.65
CA ARG A 33 3.53 -16.78 7.04
C ARG A 33 3.51 -15.45 7.76
N THR A 34 2.60 -14.57 7.41
CA THR A 34 2.41 -13.29 8.10
C THR A 34 0.94 -12.98 8.29
N GLU A 35 0.61 -12.53 9.49
CA GLU A 35 -0.74 -12.08 9.86
C GLU A 35 -0.73 -10.59 10.15
N PHE A 36 -1.66 -9.85 9.56
CA PHE A 36 -1.78 -8.42 9.76
C PHE A 36 -3.23 -7.95 9.63
N SER A 37 -3.49 -6.71 10.07
CA SER A 37 -4.80 -6.08 9.92
C SER A 37 -4.70 -4.76 9.20
N LEU A 38 -5.51 -4.58 8.16
CA LEU A 38 -5.66 -3.32 7.45
C LEU A 38 -6.83 -2.54 8.01
N ARG A 39 -6.62 -1.24 8.26
CA ARG A 39 -7.63 -0.30 8.74
C ARG A 39 -7.60 0.97 7.90
N PRO A 40 -8.75 1.64 7.67
CA PRO A 40 -8.76 2.95 7.04
C PRO A 40 -7.94 3.95 7.84
N LEU A 41 -7.21 4.81 7.13
CA LEU A 41 -6.56 5.97 7.74
C LEU A 41 -7.57 7.10 7.95
N THR A 42 -7.48 7.78 9.09
CA THR A 42 -8.18 9.06 9.30
C THR A 42 -7.58 10.17 8.45
N SER A 43 -8.28 11.30 8.32
CA SER A 43 -7.77 12.45 7.57
C SER A 43 -6.46 12.99 8.17
N GLU A 44 -6.35 13.02 9.50
CA GLU A 44 -5.16 13.47 10.22
C GLU A 44 -3.98 12.53 9.96
N GLN A 45 -4.21 11.22 9.94
CA GLN A 45 -3.17 10.24 9.63
C GLN A 45 -2.71 10.35 8.17
N LYS A 46 -3.62 10.58 7.23
CA LYS A 46 -3.27 10.83 5.82
C LYS A 46 -2.40 12.08 5.70
N GLN A 47 -2.79 13.18 6.35
CA GLN A 47 -2.01 14.42 6.35
C GLN A 47 -0.63 14.20 6.96
N LYS A 48 -0.53 13.46 8.07
CA LYS A 48 0.75 13.11 8.68
C LYS A 48 1.66 12.35 7.70
N VAL A 49 1.14 11.32 7.02
CA VAL A 49 1.91 10.54 6.04
C VAL A 49 2.43 11.43 4.91
N LEU A 50 1.61 12.36 4.40
CA LEU A 50 2.04 13.30 3.35
C LEU A 50 3.18 14.20 3.85
N THR A 51 3.00 14.82 5.01
CA THR A 51 4.02 15.70 5.63
C THR A 51 5.32 14.95 5.91
N ASP A 52 5.25 13.78 6.54
CA ASP A 52 6.44 12.98 6.92
C ASP A 52 7.26 12.57 5.69
N ASN A 53 6.60 12.30 4.56
CA ASN A 53 7.26 11.90 3.31
C ASN A 53 7.59 13.09 2.39
N ALA A 54 7.42 14.32 2.88
CA ALA A 54 7.62 15.55 2.10
C ALA A 54 6.84 15.61 0.77
N TYR A 55 5.73 14.85 0.67
CA TYR A 55 4.76 15.06 -0.39
C TYR A 55 3.95 16.29 0.01
N GLY A 56 4.16 17.42 -0.67
CA GLY A 56 3.37 18.65 -0.46
C GLY A 56 1.87 18.41 -0.67
N GLU A 57 1.04 19.44 -0.43
CA GLU A 57 -0.41 19.35 -0.69
C GLU A 57 -0.65 18.75 -2.07
N VAL A 58 -1.31 17.58 -2.11
CA VAL A 58 -1.75 16.95 -3.35
C VAL A 58 -2.84 17.86 -3.91
N LEU A 59 -2.44 18.81 -4.76
CA LEU A 59 -3.37 19.69 -5.47
C LEU A 59 -4.39 18.81 -6.20
N ASN A 60 -5.66 19.07 -5.93
CA ASN A 60 -6.79 18.32 -6.47
C ASN A 60 -6.66 18.13 -7.99
N ASN A 61 -6.49 16.87 -8.42
CA ASN A 61 -6.56 16.32 -9.77
C ASN A 61 -6.61 17.31 -10.95
N THR A 62 -5.49 17.51 -11.64
CA THR A 62 -5.32 17.17 -13.07
C THR A 62 -3.86 17.38 -13.46
N GLN A 63 -3.38 16.59 -14.42
CA GLN A 63 -2.03 16.60 -15.01
C GLN A 63 -0.92 15.85 -14.25
N TYR A 64 -0.88 14.54 -14.48
CA TYR A 64 0.39 13.86 -14.68
C TYR A 64 0.47 13.41 -16.14
N TYR A 65 0.91 14.34 -17.00
CA TYR A 65 1.62 14.05 -18.25
C TYR A 65 2.88 14.93 -18.23
N LEU A 66 3.96 14.41 -18.84
CA LEU A 66 5.33 14.96 -18.99
C LEU A 66 6.24 14.60 -17.79
N HIS A 67 7.29 13.79 -17.90
CA HIS A 67 8.08 13.30 -19.04
C HIS A 67 8.36 11.79 -18.95
#